data_AF-A0A9Q1RHQ0-F1
#
_entry.id   AF-A0A9Q1RHQ0-F1
#
_cell.length_a   1.000
_cell.length_b   1.000
_cell.length_c   1.000
_cell.angle_alpha   90.00
_cell.angle_beta   90.00
_cell.angle_gamma   90.00
#
_symmetry.space_group_name_H-M   'P 1'
#
loop_
_entity.id
_entity.type
_entity.pdbx_description
1 polymer ?
#
loop_
_entity_poly.entity_id
_entity_poly.type
_entity_poly.pdbx_seq_one_letter_code
_entity_poly.pdbx_strand_id
1 'polypeptide(L)'
;MMKLGYVSRVHPRDHFNHVIFAVAGYKPKDFASQINLNTSNMWGIVKNIVDLCMKLNEGKYVLVKDPTKLQVRIYEVPPDAFENDYVEEPLPEDEQVQPPSENVGGEADGAVNEVEDKTTSGEAA
;
A
#
# COMPACT_ATOMS: atom_id res chain seq x y z
N MET A 1 12.12 -3.27 14.11
CA MET A 1 10.86 -2.56 14.42
C MET A 1 10.07 -2.49 13.12
N MET A 2 8.83 -2.94 13.10
CA MET A 2 7.95 -2.85 11.93
C MET A 2 7.24 -1.50 11.96
N LYS A 3 7.07 -0.84 10.81
CA LYS A 3 6.35 0.44 10.71
C LYS A 3 5.08 0.26 9.89
N LEU A 4 3.97 0.79 10.39
CA LEU A 4 2.67 0.83 9.70
C LEU A 4 2.34 2.30 9.37
N GLY A 5 2.13 2.59 8.09
CA GLY A 5 1.67 3.89 7.62
C GLY A 5 0.15 3.91 7.52
N TYR A 6 -0.47 4.95 8.08
CA TYR A 6 -1.89 5.22 7.93
C TYR A 6 -2.06 6.23 6.79
N VAL A 7 -2.61 5.76 5.67
CA VAL A 7 -2.86 6.58 4.48
C VAL A 7 -4.36 6.74 4.32
N SER A 8 -4.81 7.97 4.06
CA SER A 8 -6.21 8.29 3.76
C SER A 8 -6.31 8.99 2.42
N ARG A 9 -7.44 8.85 1.75
CA ARG A 9 -7.79 9.71 0.62
C ARG A 9 -8.00 11.15 1.11
N VAL A 10 -7.64 12.13 0.28
CA VAL A 10 -7.90 13.55 0.55
C VAL A 10 -9.40 13.83 0.47
N HIS A 11 -10.07 13.25 -0.53
CA HIS A 11 -11.52 13.27 -0.66
C HIS A 11 -12.07 11.85 -0.83
N PRO A 12 -13.13 11.42 -0.13
CA PRO A 12 -13.60 10.03 -0.18
C PRO A 12 -13.93 9.49 -1.59
N ARG A 13 -14.36 10.38 -2.49
CA ARG A 13 -14.73 10.05 -3.88
C ARG A 13 -13.55 10.07 -4.85
N ASP A 14 -12.43 10.68 -4.45
CA ASP A 14 -11.22 10.78 -5.25
C ASP A 14 -10.26 9.67 -4.85
N HIS A 15 -9.90 8.81 -5.81
CA HIS A 15 -8.98 7.70 -5.61
C HIS A 15 -7.56 7.98 -6.11
N PHE A 16 -7.28 9.18 -6.62
CA PHE A 16 -5.95 9.57 -7.06
C PHE A 16 -5.18 10.25 -5.92
N ASN A 17 -5.84 11.16 -5.20
CA ASN A 17 -5.17 11.98 -4.19
C ASN A 17 -5.22 11.35 -2.78
N HIS A 18 -4.06 11.06 -2.21
CA HIS A 18 -3.88 10.46 -0.88
C HIS A 18 -2.93 11.28 -0.01
N VAL A 19 -3.15 11.24 1.31
CA VAL A 19 -2.30 11.90 2.33
C VAL A 19 -1.89 10.89 3.41
N ILE A 20 -0.64 11.01 3.87
CA ILE A 20 -0.12 10.22 5.00
C ILE A 20 -0.57 10.89 6.29
N PHE A 21 -1.38 10.20 7.08
CA PHE A 21 -1.89 10.72 8.35
C PHE A 21 -0.89 10.48 9.49
N ALA A 22 -0.35 9.27 9.60
CA ALA A 22 0.57 8.91 10.68
C ALA A 22 1.42 7.69 10.33
N VAL A 23 2.52 7.51 11.05
CA VAL A 23 3.35 6.29 11.01
C VAL A 23 3.53 5.76 12.44
N ALA A 24 3.15 4.51 12.68
CA ALA A 24 3.29 3.84 13.96
C ALA A 24 4.36 2.74 13.90
N GLY A 25 5.23 2.68 14.90
CA GLY A 25 6.27 1.66 15.04
C GLY A 25 5.86 0.58 16.04
N TYR A 26 5.90 -0.68 15.63
CA TYR A 26 5.61 -1.84 16.47
C TYR A 26 6.79 -2.80 16.57
N LYS A 27 6.91 -3.48 17.70
CA LYS A 27 7.70 -4.71 17.79
C LYS A 27 6.85 -5.84 17.18
N PRO A 28 7.36 -6.61 16.20
CA PRO A 28 6.56 -7.63 15.52
C PRO A 28 5.92 -8.66 16.47
N LYS A 29 6.62 -9.04 17.54
CA LYS A 29 6.11 -9.97 18.55
C LYS A 29 4.90 -9.43 19.30
N ASP A 30 4.94 -8.16 19.68
CA ASP A 30 3.85 -7.50 20.41
C ASP A 30 2.65 -7.30 19.47
N PHE A 31 2.91 -6.91 18.22
CA PHE A 31 1.86 -6.77 17.21
C PHE A 31 1.16 -8.10 16.90
N ALA A 32 1.93 -9.20 16.78
CA ALA A 32 1.35 -10.54 16.61
C ALA A 32 0.37 -10.89 17.73
N SER A 33 0.71 -10.56 18.99
CA SER A 33 -0.20 -10.75 20.11
C SER A 33 -1.46 -9.88 20.03
N GLN A 34 -1.35 -8.63 19.54
CA GLN A 34 -2.49 -7.71 19.42
C GLN A 34 -3.51 -8.19 18.38
N ILE A 35 -3.05 -8.77 17.27
CA ILE A 35 -3.93 -9.33 16.23
C ILE A 35 -4.36 -10.77 16.52
N ASN A 36 -4.10 -11.28 17.73
CA ASN A 36 -4.42 -12.65 18.16
C ASN A 36 -3.78 -13.74 17.26
N LEU A 37 -2.56 -13.50 16.77
CA LEU A 37 -1.79 -14.45 15.99
C LEU A 37 -0.96 -15.35 16.90
N ASN A 38 -1.31 -16.63 16.96
CA ASN A 38 -0.56 -17.63 17.70
C ASN A 38 0.55 -18.25 16.84
N THR A 39 1.82 -17.99 17.18
CA THR A 39 3.00 -18.49 16.45
C THR A 39 3.09 -20.02 16.44
N SER A 40 2.67 -20.70 17.50
CA SER A 40 2.66 -22.17 17.54
C SER A 40 1.61 -22.75 16.59
N ASN A 41 0.42 -22.14 16.54
CA ASN A 41 -0.63 -22.57 15.62
C ASN A 41 -0.22 -22.33 14.16
N MET A 42 0.39 -21.18 13.88
CA MET A 42 0.91 -20.84 12.55
C MET A 42 1.89 -21.92 12.03
N TRP A 43 2.90 -22.27 12.83
CA TRP A 43 3.86 -23.31 12.44
C TRP A 43 3.23 -24.69 12.30
N GLY A 44 2.22 -25.01 13.12
CA GLY A 44 1.45 -26.25 12.99
C GLY A 44 0.73 -26.36 11.64
N ILE A 45 0.10 -25.27 11.18
CA ILE A 45 -0.56 -25.20 9.87
C ILE A 45 0.45 -25.36 8.74
N VAL A 46 1.58 -24.65 8.81
CA VAL A 46 2.66 -24.75 7.79
C VAL A 46 3.18 -26.18 7.70
N LYS A 47 3.47 -26.81 8.85
CA LYS A 47 3.93 -28.20 8.88
C LYS A 47 2.91 -29.14 8.24
N ASN A 48 1.62 -28.97 8.53
CA ASN A 48 0.56 -29.80 7.95
C ASN A 48 0.54 -29.71 6.41
N ILE A 49 0.68 -28.49 5.86
CA ILE A 49 0.73 -28.28 4.40
C ILE A 49 1.98 -28.95 3.82
N VAL A 50 3.15 -28.79 4.44
CA VAL A 50 4.40 -29.43 3.99
C VAL A 50 4.29 -30.95 4.03
N ASP A 51 3.75 -31.51 5.12
CA ASP A 51 3.53 -32.95 5.26
C ASP A 51 2.55 -33.50 4.21
N LEU A 52 1.60 -32.68 3.76
CA LEU A 52 0.69 -33.03 2.67
C LEU A 52 1.42 -33.01 1.32
N CYS A 53 2.20 -31.96 1.04
CA CYS A 53 2.99 -31.86 -0.20
C CYS A 53 4.02 -32.98 -0.33
N MET A 54 4.65 -33.42 0.77
CA MET A 54 5.62 -34.54 0.77
C MET A 54 4.99 -35.90 0.44
N LYS A 55 3.67 -36.03 0.48
CA LYS A 55 2.94 -37.25 0.11
C LYS A 55 2.46 -37.23 -1.34
N LEU A 56 2.50 -36.08 -2.00
CA LEU A 56 2.12 -35.94 -3.40
C LEU A 56 3.29 -36.35 -4.30
N ASN A 57 2.98 -36.68 -5.55
CA ASN A 57 4.00 -37.02 -6.54
C ASN A 57 4.74 -35.75 -6.98
N GLU A 58 5.87 -35.93 -7.66
CA GLU A 58 6.57 -34.82 -8.28
C GLU A 58 5.71 -34.21 -9.40
N GLY A 59 5.44 -32.90 -9.30
CA GLY A 59 4.56 -32.20 -10.22
C GLY A 59 4.37 -30.73 -9.83
N LYS A 60 3.62 -29.98 -10.65
CA LYS A 60 3.22 -28.60 -10.35
C LYS A 60 1.85 -28.63 -9.65
N TYR A 61 1.72 -27.87 -8.56
CA TYR A 61 0.49 -27.81 -7.75
C TYR A 61 0.10 -26.36 -7.43
N VAL A 62 -1.20 -26.11 -7.21
CA VAL A 62 -1.75 -24.81 -6.81
C VAL A 62 -2.56 -24.94 -5.54
N LEU A 63 -2.25 -24.09 -4.56
CA LEU A 63 -3.02 -23.94 -3.33
C LEU A 63 -4.04 -22.81 -3.50
N VAL A 64 -5.34 -23.14 -3.54
CA VAL A 64 -6.42 -22.16 -3.75
C VAL A 64 -7.31 -22.09 -2.52
N LYS A 65 -7.60 -20.86 -2.08
CA LYS A 65 -8.65 -20.59 -1.08
C LYS A 65 -10.00 -20.51 -1.79
N ASP A 66 -10.97 -21.30 -1.32
CA ASP A 66 -12.32 -21.31 -1.86
C ASP A 66 -13.00 -19.95 -1.62
N PRO A 67 -13.58 -19.30 -2.65
CA PRO A 67 -14.17 -17.96 -2.49
C PRO A 67 -15.37 -17.97 -1.55
N THR A 68 -16.16 -19.05 -1.55
CA THR A 68 -17.43 -19.16 -0.84
C THR A 68 -17.26 -19.86 0.50
N LYS A 69 -16.46 -20.93 0.54
CA LYS A 69 -16.24 -21.75 1.73
C LYS A 69 -14.91 -21.37 2.39
N LEU A 70 -14.85 -21.48 3.72
CA LEU A 70 -13.60 -21.31 4.48
C LEU A 70 -12.73 -22.58 4.39
N GLN A 71 -12.29 -22.91 3.18
CA GLN A 71 -11.48 -24.10 2.88
C GLN A 71 -10.36 -23.74 1.91
N VAL A 72 -9.25 -24.46 2.02
CA VAL A 72 -8.13 -24.37 1.10
C VAL A 72 -7.94 -25.74 0.44
N ARG A 73 -7.68 -25.75 -0.87
CA ARG A 73 -7.56 -26.97 -1.69
C ARG A 73 -6.26 -26.94 -2.48
N ILE A 74 -5.66 -28.11 -2.68
CA ILE A 74 -4.50 -28.30 -3.54
C ILE A 74 -4.98 -28.95 -4.84
N TYR A 75 -4.61 -28.37 -5.97
CA TYR A 75 -4.87 -28.89 -7.31
C TYR A 75 -3.56 -29.20 -8.01
N GLU A 76 -3.49 -30.35 -8.68
CA GLU A 76 -2.41 -30.65 -9.63
C GLU A 76 -2.67 -29.90 -10.93
N VAL A 77 -1.63 -29.30 -11.49
CA VAL A 77 -1.72 -28.57 -12.75
C VAL A 77 -0.71 -29.13 -13.77
N PRO A 78 -1.00 -29.05 -15.07
CA PRO A 78 -0.05 -29.42 -16.11
C PRO A 78 1.28 -28.67 -15.96
N PRO A 79 2.39 -29.25 -16.44
CA PRO A 79 3.69 -28.58 -16.40
C PRO A 79 3.67 -27.23 -17.13
N ASP A 80 2.87 -27.08 -18.18
CA ASP A 80 2.77 -25.84 -18.98
C ASP A 80 1.88 -24.73 -18.35
N ALA A 81 1.28 -24.96 -17.17
CA ALA A 81 0.25 -24.09 -16.62
C ALA A 81 0.69 -22.65 -16.29
N PHE A 82 2.00 -22.41 -16.17
CA PHE A 82 2.56 -21.09 -15.83
C PHE A 82 3.57 -20.58 -16.86
N GLU A 83 3.73 -21.29 -17.98
CA GLU A 83 4.75 -20.97 -19.00
C GLU A 83 4.17 -20.05 -20.10
N ASN A 84 2.88 -19.69 -20.02
CA ASN A 84 2.30 -18.66 -20.88
C ASN A 84 2.62 -17.28 -20.31
N ASP A 85 3.62 -16.65 -20.93
CA ASP A 85 4.10 -15.30 -20.70
C ASP A 85 2.95 -14.29 -20.65
N TYR A 86 2.76 -13.68 -19.48
CA TYR A 86 2.09 -12.39 -19.38
C TYR A 86 2.93 -11.38 -20.16
N VAL A 87 2.62 -11.21 -21.44
CA VAL A 87 2.97 -9.99 -22.15
C VAL A 87 2.14 -8.90 -21.47
N GLU A 88 2.75 -8.23 -20.49
CA GLU A 88 2.22 -7.01 -19.90
C GLU A 88 2.14 -6.00 -21.06
N GLU A 89 0.99 -5.93 -21.73
CA GLU A 89 0.75 -4.88 -22.71
C GLU A 89 0.98 -3.54 -21.99
N PRO A 90 1.93 -2.71 -22.46
CA PRO A 90 2.17 -1.43 -21.84
C PRO A 90 0.85 -0.66 -21.81
N LEU A 91 0.43 -0.24 -20.62
CA LEU A 91 -0.78 0.55 -20.45
C LEU A 91 -0.71 1.77 -21.38
N PRO A 92 -1.79 2.08 -22.13
CA PRO A 92 -1.85 3.26 -22.98
C PRO A 92 -1.42 4.51 -22.18
N GLU A 93 -0.66 5.39 -22.83
CA GLU A 93 -0.09 6.60 -22.20
C GLU A 93 -1.17 7.47 -21.51
N ASP A 94 -2.43 7.38 -21.94
CA ASP A 94 -3.59 8.10 -21.40
C ASP A 94 -4.05 7.64 -20.01
N GLU A 95 -3.66 6.44 -19.55
CA GLU A 95 -3.97 5.91 -18.21
C GLU A 95 -2.78 6.04 -17.23
N GLN A 96 -1.65 6.56 -17.70
CA GLN A 96 -0.49 6.81 -16.86
C GLN A 96 -0.73 8.07 -16.02
N VAL A 97 -0.76 7.90 -14.70
CA VAL A 97 -0.92 9.01 -13.74
C VAL A 97 0.27 9.95 -13.89
N GLN A 98 0.05 11.12 -14.50
CA GLN A 98 1.07 12.16 -14.61
C GLN A 98 1.57 12.52 -13.21
N PRO A 99 2.89 12.55 -12.96
CA PRO A 99 3.40 13.06 -11.69
C PRO A 99 2.92 14.52 -11.53
N PRO A 100 2.54 14.94 -10.31
CA PRO A 100 2.13 16.32 -10.08
C PRO A 100 3.22 17.25 -10.58
N SER A 101 2.88 18.19 -11.48
CA SER A 101 3.83 19.18 -11.95
C SER A 101 4.36 19.99 -10.77
N GLU A 102 5.68 19.93 -10.57
CA GLU A 102 6.37 20.85 -9.68
C GLU A 102 6.29 22.26 -10.28
N ASN A 103 5.30 23.05 -9.88
CA ASN A 103 5.33 24.49 -10.09
C ASN A 103 6.39 25.10 -9.17
N VAL A 104 7.64 25.10 -9.63
CA VAL A 104 8.71 25.97 -9.14
C VAL A 104 8.72 27.21 -10.04
N GLY A 105 8.59 28.39 -9.42
CA GLY A 105 8.11 29.62 -10.05
C GLY A 105 9.12 30.51 -10.80
N GLY A 106 8.58 31.63 -11.29
CA GLY A 106 9.24 32.76 -11.98
C GLY A 106 8.58 32.99 -13.35
N GLU A 107 8.06 34.16 -13.77
CA GLU A 107 8.38 35.55 -13.45
C GLU A 107 7.18 36.51 -13.70
N ALA A 108 7.20 37.61 -12.94
CA ALA A 108 6.80 38.98 -13.24
C ALA A 108 5.54 39.28 -14.09
N ASP A 109 4.56 39.94 -13.46
CA ASP A 109 4.12 41.24 -13.99
C ASP A 109 3.56 42.16 -12.88
N GLY A 110 3.91 43.44 -12.98
CA GLY A 110 3.84 44.41 -11.89
C GLY A 110 2.48 45.06 -11.66
N ALA A 111 2.20 45.39 -10.39
CA ALA A 111 1.35 46.50 -10.00
C ALA A 111 1.74 46.94 -8.58
N VAL A 112 2.47 48.05 -8.53
CA VAL A 112 2.74 48.85 -7.33
C VAL A 112 1.43 49.23 -6.64
N ASN A 113 1.36 49.01 -5.32
CA ASN A 113 0.58 49.81 -4.38
C ASN A 113 1.17 49.61 -2.99
N GLU A 114 2.05 50.54 -2.61
CA GLU A 114 2.53 50.73 -1.25
C GLU A 114 1.35 51.18 -0.37
N VAL A 115 1.05 50.44 0.68
CA VAL A 115 0.25 50.92 1.82
C VAL A 115 1.12 50.67 3.05
N GLU A 116 1.85 51.72 3.45
CA GLU A 116 2.71 51.72 4.64
C GLU A 116 1.92 51.66 5.94
N ASP A 117 2.62 51.09 6.92
CA ASP A 117 2.19 50.55 8.19
C ASP A 117 1.80 51.61 9.23
N LYS A 118 0.87 51.22 10.09
CA LYS A 118 0.28 51.99 11.17
C LYS A 118 1.21 51.95 12.38
N THR A 119 2.08 52.95 12.53
CA THR A 119 2.79 53.17 13.80
C THR A 119 2.03 54.15 14.68
N THR A 120 1.29 53.63 15.66
CA THR A 120 0.80 54.40 16.82
C THR A 120 1.99 54.83 17.68
N SER A 121 2.24 56.13 17.78
CA SER A 121 3.00 56.72 18.88
C SER A 121 2.02 57.46 19.79
N GLY A 122 2.07 57.13 21.07
CA GLY A 122 1.46 57.90 22.14
C GLY A 122 2.46 58.85 22.77
N GLU A 123 1.88 59.86 23.42
CA GLU A 123 2.40 60.66 24.55
C GLU A 123 2.92 62.09 24.29
N ALA A 124 2.24 62.99 25.02
CA ALA A 124 2.62 64.30 25.58
C ALA A 124 2.91 65.50 24.65
N ALA A 125 1.95 66.44 24.62
CA ALA A 125 2.01 67.72 25.37
C ALA A 125 0.63 68.38 25.42
#